data_AF-A0A2H3K887-F1
#
_entry.id   AF-A0A2H3K887-F1
#
_cell.length_a   1.000
_cell.length_b   1.000
_cell.length_c   1.000
_cell.angle_alpha   90.00
_cell.angle_beta   90.00
_cell.angle_gamma   90.00
#
_symmetry.space_group_name_H-M   'P 1'
#
loop_
_entity.id
_entity.type
_entity.pdbx_description
1 polymer ?
#
loop_
_entity_poly.entity_id
_entity_poly.type
_entity_poly.pdbx_seq_one_letter_code
_entity_poly.pdbx_strand_id
1 'polypeptide(L)'
;MKTIFTLLLLTIFTQTFGQNSISYLYKGKIDGKMPITMYLKSEDNGCTNKLNYQGMYKYNNVSNWLQLDISQNEKDQFIFTEYDFTGVLILQKTKDGFKGIWISPDTKKQLKMELKKEILTEKEKQIYEEKFEKVNYENYDC
;
A
#
# COMPACT_ATOMS: atom_id res chain seq x y z
N MET A 1 33.09 -31.52 -43.59
CA MET A 1 32.10 -32.22 -42.73
C MET A 1 32.57 -32.11 -41.29
N LYS A 2 31.67 -31.69 -40.39
CA LYS A 2 31.63 -31.98 -38.94
C LYS A 2 32.87 -31.51 -38.15
N THR A 3 32.80 -30.60 -37.18
CA THR A 3 31.78 -30.50 -36.13
C THR A 3 31.87 -29.11 -35.50
N ILE A 4 30.71 -28.48 -35.37
CA ILE A 4 30.42 -27.27 -34.59
C ILE A 4 30.54 -27.65 -33.11
N PHE A 5 31.45 -27.02 -32.37
CA PHE A 5 31.52 -27.00 -30.90
C PHE A 5 32.56 -25.90 -30.59
N THR A 6 32.25 -24.74 -30.03
CA THR A 6 31.65 -24.55 -28.70
C THR A 6 31.20 -23.09 -28.63
N LEU A 7 29.89 -22.84 -28.64
CA LEU A 7 29.32 -21.51 -28.38
C LEU A 7 29.40 -21.28 -26.87
N LEU A 8 30.40 -20.52 -26.43
CA LEU A 8 30.57 -20.13 -25.03
C LEU A 8 29.36 -19.26 -24.63
N LEU A 9 28.50 -19.81 -23.77
CA LEU A 9 27.38 -19.12 -23.16
C LEU A 9 27.88 -17.84 -22.45
N LEU A 10 27.64 -16.68 -23.06
CA LEU A 10 27.54 -15.40 -22.37
C LEU A 10 26.23 -15.42 -21.56
N THR A 11 26.23 -16.07 -20.40
CA THR A 11 25.20 -15.81 -19.38
C THR A 11 25.46 -14.43 -18.82
N ILE A 12 24.94 -13.42 -19.51
CA ILE A 12 24.78 -12.08 -18.94
C ILE A 12 23.80 -12.27 -17.79
N PHE A 13 24.31 -12.26 -16.56
CA PHE A 13 23.49 -11.99 -15.38
C PHE A 13 22.94 -10.56 -15.57
N THR A 14 21.83 -10.43 -16.28
CA THR A 14 21.01 -9.23 -16.18
C THR A 14 20.52 -9.21 -14.75
N GLN A 15 21.15 -8.40 -13.90
CA GLN A 15 20.51 -7.98 -12.66
C GLN A 15 19.25 -7.25 -13.11
N THR A 16 18.13 -7.94 -13.06
CA THR A 16 16.83 -7.29 -13.16
C THR A 16 16.81 -6.29 -12.01
N PHE A 17 16.83 -4.99 -12.32
CA PHE A 17 16.51 -3.96 -11.33
C PHE A 17 15.04 -4.15 -10.96
N GLY A 18 14.78 -5.09 -10.05
CA GLY A 18 13.49 -5.22 -9.40
C GLY A 18 13.22 -3.88 -8.74
N GLN A 19 12.06 -3.31 -9.00
CA GLN A 19 11.66 -2.04 -8.40
C GLN A 19 11.70 -2.23 -6.87
N ASN A 20 12.59 -1.48 -6.20
CA ASN A 20 12.75 -1.58 -4.76
C ASN A 20 11.44 -1.13 -4.12
N SER A 21 10.72 -2.10 -3.54
CA SER A 21 9.46 -1.84 -2.87
C SER A 21 9.55 -2.14 -1.39
N ILE A 22 8.98 -1.23 -0.59
CA ILE A 22 8.96 -1.32 0.85
C ILE A 22 7.52 -1.47 1.31
N SER A 23 7.26 -2.53 2.08
CA SER A 23 5.94 -2.86 2.59
C SER A 23 5.81 -2.41 4.05
N TYR A 24 4.63 -1.90 4.40
CA TYR A 24 4.33 -1.36 5.71
C TYR A 24 2.99 -1.88 6.20
N LEU A 25 2.93 -2.21 7.49
CA LEU A 25 1.69 -2.54 8.18
C LEU A 25 1.39 -1.49 9.25
N TYR A 26 0.16 -1.02 9.26
CA TYR A 26 -0.35 -0.13 10.28
C TYR A 26 -1.62 -0.69 10.89
N LYS A 27 -1.76 -0.54 12.21
CA LYS A 27 -2.98 -0.89 12.95
C LYS A 27 -3.42 0.29 13.79
N GLY A 28 -4.72 0.41 13.99
CA GLY A 28 -5.25 1.62 14.62
C GLY A 28 -6.74 1.56 14.88
N LYS A 29 -7.31 2.72 15.15
CA LYS A 29 -8.75 2.87 15.38
C LYS A 29 -9.30 4.15 14.75
N ILE A 30 -10.56 4.07 14.32
CA ILE A 30 -11.41 5.22 14.01
C ILE A 30 -12.29 5.52 15.23
N ASP A 31 -12.33 6.79 15.61
CA ASP A 31 -13.01 7.33 16.80
C ASP A 31 -12.66 6.60 18.11
N GLY A 32 -11.44 6.04 18.18
CA GLY A 32 -10.98 5.24 19.32
C GLY A 32 -11.71 3.90 19.53
N LYS A 33 -12.69 3.57 18.68
CA LYS A 33 -13.59 2.43 18.84
C LYS A 33 -13.38 1.38 17.76
N MET A 34 -13.45 1.78 16.50
CA MET A 34 -13.50 0.87 15.37
C MET A 34 -12.08 0.46 14.96
N PRO A 35 -11.67 -0.80 15.19
CA PRO A 35 -10.32 -1.23 14.86
C PRO A 35 -10.13 -1.34 13.35
N ILE A 36 -8.98 -0.88 12.86
CA ILE A 36 -8.61 -0.92 11.45
C ILE A 36 -7.22 -1.52 11.25
N THR A 37 -6.99 -2.07 10.05
CA THR A 37 -5.68 -2.52 9.58
C THR A 37 -5.42 -1.92 8.20
N MET A 38 -4.23 -1.39 7.97
CA MET A 38 -3.81 -0.80 6.71
C MET A 38 -2.48 -1.40 6.27
N TYR A 39 -2.42 -1.85 5.03
CA TYR A 39 -1.21 -2.31 4.37
C TYR A 39 -0.85 -1.32 3.27
N LEU A 40 0.39 -0.81 3.29
CA LEU A 40 0.92 0.07 2.26
C LEU A 40 2.16 -0.53 1.63
N LYS A 41 2.35 -0.30 0.34
CA LYS A 41 3.59 -0.53 -0.39
C LYS A 41 4.07 0.80 -0.95
N SER A 42 5.36 1.10 -0.84
CA SER A 42 5.97 2.23 -1.53
C SER A 42 7.02 1.76 -2.50
N GLU A 43 7.15 2.48 -3.60
CA GLU A 43 8.18 2.28 -4.60
C GLU A 43 8.70 3.64 -5.11
N ASP A 44 9.94 3.66 -5.60
CA ASP A 44 10.52 4.86 -6.19
C ASP A 44 9.68 5.30 -7.39
N ASN A 45 9.33 6.59 -7.43
CA ASN A 45 8.74 7.17 -8.61
C ASN A 45 9.85 7.37 -9.65
N GLY A 46 9.78 6.65 -10.78
CA GLY A 46 10.80 6.72 -11.83
C GLY A 46 10.98 8.10 -12.50
N CYS A 47 10.14 9.09 -12.17
CA CYS A 47 10.18 10.44 -12.73
C CYS A 47 10.49 11.53 -11.68
N THR A 48 10.29 11.27 -10.39
CA THR A 48 10.42 12.26 -9.32
C THR A 48 11.09 11.64 -8.11
N ASN A 49 11.68 12.46 -7.22
CA ASN A 49 12.24 11.96 -5.96
C ASN A 49 11.17 11.59 -4.91
N LYS A 50 9.91 11.42 -5.32
CA LYS A 50 8.80 11.04 -4.45
C LYS A 50 8.61 9.54 -4.48
N LEU A 51 7.99 8.99 -3.44
CA LEU A 51 7.56 7.60 -3.43
C LEU A 51 6.14 7.52 -3.99
N ASN A 52 5.90 6.54 -4.85
CA ASN A 52 4.54 6.12 -5.17
C ASN A 52 4.04 5.20 -4.08
N TYR A 53 2.86 5.48 -3.54
CA TYR A 53 2.23 4.66 -2.52
C TYR A 53 1.03 3.94 -3.11
N GLN A 54 0.94 2.65 -2.82
CA GLN A 54 -0.22 1.81 -3.06
C GLN A 54 -0.64 1.17 -1.76
N GLY A 55 -1.89 0.77 -1.65
CA GLY A 55 -2.30 0.08 -0.45
C GLY A 55 -3.76 -0.34 -0.43
N MET A 56 -4.07 -1.01 0.65
CA MET A 56 -5.41 -1.44 0.99
C MET A 56 -5.60 -1.31 2.49
N TYR A 57 -6.84 -1.16 2.93
CA TYR A 57 -7.17 -1.16 4.34
C TYR A 57 -8.51 -1.83 4.61
N LYS A 58 -8.79 -2.15 5.86
CA LYS A 58 -10.07 -2.73 6.26
C LYS A 58 -10.53 -2.22 7.62
N TYR A 59 -11.85 -2.20 7.78
CA TYR A 59 -12.51 -2.17 9.07
C TYR A 59 -12.51 -3.59 9.65
N ASN A 60 -11.75 -3.83 10.70
CA ASN A 60 -11.58 -5.17 11.25
C ASN A 60 -12.94 -5.73 11.70
N ASN A 61 -13.26 -6.95 11.23
CA ASN A 61 -14.50 -7.68 11.50
C ASN A 61 -15.77 -7.08 10.86
N VAL A 62 -15.65 -6.07 10.01
CA VAL A 62 -16.80 -5.40 9.38
C VAL A 62 -16.72 -5.47 7.86
N SER A 63 -15.55 -5.23 7.28
CA SER A 63 -15.39 -5.13 5.82
C SER A 63 -14.38 -6.13 5.27
N ASN A 64 -14.50 -6.37 3.97
CA ASN A 64 -13.40 -6.85 3.15
C ASN A 64 -12.30 -5.76 3.06
N TRP A 65 -11.19 -6.11 2.42
CA TRP A 65 -10.15 -5.13 2.12
C TRP A 65 -10.62 -4.18 1.03
N LEU A 66 -10.40 -2.90 1.27
CA LEU A 66 -10.71 -1.80 0.37
C LEU A 66 -9.39 -1.30 -0.17
N GLN A 67 -9.27 -1.24 -1.49
CA GLN A 67 -8.13 -0.61 -2.13
C GLN A 67 -8.15 0.89 -1.88
N LEU A 68 -6.97 1.50 -1.88
CA LEU A 68 -6.77 2.91 -1.64
C LEU A 68 -6.12 3.57 -2.86
N ASP A 69 -6.73 4.66 -3.32
CA ASP A 69 -6.06 5.64 -4.17
C ASP A 69 -5.33 6.64 -3.27
N ILE A 70 -4.01 6.67 -3.38
CA ILE A 70 -3.15 7.38 -2.42
C ILE A 70 -2.46 8.54 -3.10
N SER A 71 -2.54 9.72 -2.48
CA SER A 71 -1.77 10.89 -2.89
C SER A 71 -1.14 11.56 -1.68
N GLN A 72 0.03 12.16 -1.89
CA GLN A 72 0.82 12.81 -0.86
C GLN A 72 1.28 14.19 -1.33
N ASN A 73 1.27 15.18 -0.44
CA ASN A 73 1.87 16.48 -0.70
C ASN A 73 3.28 16.60 -0.10
N GLU A 74 3.93 17.75 -0.31
CA GLU A 74 5.31 17.99 0.12
C GLU A 74 5.50 18.10 1.65
N LYS A 75 4.41 18.08 2.43
CA LYS A 75 4.41 18.18 3.90
C LYS A 75 4.14 16.83 4.57
N ASP A 76 4.29 15.73 3.84
CA ASP A 76 3.93 14.37 4.29
C ASP A 76 2.48 14.25 4.79
N GLN A 77 1.59 15.02 4.15
CA GLN A 77 0.15 14.89 4.31
C GLN A 77 -0.37 14.03 3.17
N PHE A 78 -1.20 13.07 3.54
CA PHE A 78 -1.71 12.05 2.66
C PHE A 78 -3.23 12.17 2.58
N ILE A 79 -3.75 11.95 1.38
CA ILE A 79 -5.14 11.60 1.15
C ILE A 79 -5.17 10.16 0.67
N PHE A 80 -5.98 9.34 1.34
CA PHE A 80 -6.29 7.98 0.90
C PHE A 80 -7.78 7.95 0.59
N THR A 81 -8.12 7.73 -0.66
CA THR A 81 -9.51 7.59 -1.09
C THR A 81 -9.84 6.10 -1.17
N GLU A 82 -10.93 5.69 -0.55
CA GLU A 82 -11.40 4.31 -0.65
C GLU A 82 -11.93 4.04 -2.04
N TYR A 83 -11.69 2.83 -2.56
CA TYR A 83 -12.32 2.35 -3.79
C TYR A 83 -13.85 2.53 -3.73
N ASP A 84 -14.45 2.84 -4.89
CA ASP A 84 -15.86 3.28 -5.04
C ASP A 84 -16.26 4.52 -4.24
N PHE A 85 -15.28 5.32 -3.78
CA PHE A 85 -15.49 6.55 -3.01
C PHE A 85 -16.41 6.32 -1.79
N THR A 86 -16.12 5.28 -1.02
CA THR A 86 -16.88 4.93 0.21
C THR A 86 -16.42 5.68 1.46
N GLY A 87 -15.30 6.41 1.33
CA GLY A 87 -14.83 7.43 2.28
C GLY A 87 -13.43 7.92 1.93
N VAL A 88 -12.95 8.88 2.72
CA VAL A 88 -11.65 9.52 2.51
C VAL A 88 -10.92 9.67 3.83
N LEU A 89 -9.64 9.31 3.83
CA LEU A 89 -8.73 9.47 4.96
C LEU A 89 -7.79 10.63 4.66
N ILE A 90 -7.79 11.68 5.49
CA ILE A 90 -6.82 12.79 5.40
C ILE A 90 -5.89 12.67 6.60
N LEU A 91 -4.64 12.28 6.35
CA LEU A 91 -3.68 11.89 7.40
C LEU A 91 -2.35 12.62 7.29
N GLN A 92 -1.83 13.02 8.44
CA GLN A 92 -0.45 13.44 8.61
C GLN A 92 0.40 12.21 8.97
N LYS A 93 1.49 11.99 8.23
CA LYS A 93 2.51 11.02 8.63
C LYS A 93 3.25 11.53 9.87
N THR A 94 3.51 10.63 10.80
CA THR A 94 4.20 10.88 12.06
C THR A 94 5.35 9.90 12.22
N LYS A 95 6.16 10.05 13.27
CA LYS A 95 7.25 9.11 13.56
C LYS A 95 6.76 7.68 13.76
N ASP A 96 5.57 7.52 14.34
CA ASP A 96 5.04 6.21 14.77
C ASP A 96 3.94 5.67 13.85
N GLY A 97 3.57 6.38 12.78
CA GLY A 97 2.46 6.00 11.90
C GLY A 97 1.72 7.20 11.34
N PHE A 98 0.38 7.22 11.43
CA PHE A 98 -0.46 8.27 10.88
C PHE A 98 -1.50 8.78 11.89
N LYS A 99 -1.84 10.07 11.79
CA LYS A 99 -2.95 10.68 12.53
C LYS A 99 -3.74 11.60 11.62
N GLY A 100 -5.06 11.67 11.82
CA GLY A 100 -5.91 12.60 11.09
C GLY A 100 -7.36 12.23 11.21
N ILE A 101 -8.09 12.27 10.09
CA ILE A 101 -9.53 12.04 10.07
C ILE A 101 -9.93 11.11 8.92
N TRP A 102 -10.99 10.34 9.17
CA TRP A 102 -11.80 9.69 8.15
C TRP A 102 -13.05 10.54 7.92
N ILE A 103 -13.46 10.72 6.67
CA ILE A 103 -14.59 11.54 6.25
C ILE A 103 -15.53 10.67 5.42
N SER A 104 -16.83 10.68 5.75
CA SER A 104 -17.83 10.00 4.92
C SER A 104 -17.98 10.68 3.55
N PRO A 105 -18.38 9.96 2.49
CA PRO A 105 -18.52 10.52 1.14
C PRO A 105 -19.51 11.69 1.08
N ASP A 106 -20.52 11.66 1.94
CA ASP A 106 -21.53 12.72 2.07
C ASP A 106 -21.12 13.86 3.02
N THR A 107 -19.89 13.83 3.54
CA THR A 107 -19.26 14.79 4.46
C THR A 107 -19.91 14.92 5.85
N LYS A 108 -20.98 14.17 6.15
CA LYS A 108 -21.71 14.30 7.41
C LYS A 108 -20.98 13.73 8.62
N LYS A 109 -20.04 12.80 8.41
CA LYS A 109 -19.24 12.20 9.47
C LYS A 109 -17.77 12.53 9.24
N GLN A 110 -17.14 13.07 10.28
CA GLN A 110 -15.69 13.23 10.36
C GLN A 110 -15.24 12.58 11.66
N LEU A 111 -14.45 11.52 11.55
CA LEU A 111 -14.05 10.70 12.68
C LEU A 111 -12.54 10.74 12.82
N LYS A 112 -12.07 10.97 14.05
CA LYS A 112 -10.64 10.96 14.34
C LYS A 112 -10.04 9.58 14.05
N MET A 113 -8.87 9.54 13.44
CA MET A 113 -8.17 8.30 13.15
C MET A 113 -6.72 8.36 13.62
N GLU A 114 -6.26 7.26 14.22
CA GLU A 114 -4.88 7.05 14.62
C GLU A 114 -4.42 5.66 14.21
N LEU A 115 -3.29 5.60 13.52
CA LEU A 115 -2.64 4.40 13.02
C LEU A 115 -1.21 4.37 13.52
N LYS A 116 -0.78 3.22 14.05
CA LYS A 116 0.60 2.97 14.46
C LYS A 116 1.23 1.93 13.55
N LYS A 117 2.50 2.14 13.24
CA LYS A 117 3.31 1.19 12.49
C LYS A 117 3.51 -0.06 13.34
N GLU A 118 3.29 -1.21 12.72
CA GLU A 118 3.53 -2.51 13.32
C GLU A 118 4.75 -3.17 12.69
N ILE A 119 5.38 -4.09 13.42
CA ILE A 119 6.41 -4.95 12.85
C ILE A 119 5.72 -5.88 11.85
N LEU A 120 6.26 -5.92 10.64
CA LEU A 120 5.79 -6.79 9.57
C LEU A 120 6.83 -7.89 9.35
N THR A 121 6.49 -9.13 9.65
CA THR A 121 7.37 -10.27 9.35
C THR A 121 7.35 -10.60 7.86
N GLU A 122 8.38 -11.27 7.34
CA GLU A 122 8.42 -11.68 5.92
C GLU A 122 7.23 -12.57 5.53
N LYS A 123 6.80 -13.47 6.43
CA LYS A 123 5.62 -14.31 6.20
C LYS A 123 4.34 -13.47 6.10
N GLU A 124 4.17 -12.50 6.99
CA GLU A 124 3.01 -11.60 6.92
C GLU A 124 3.07 -10.72 5.68
N LYS A 125 4.25 -10.25 5.30
CA LYS A 125 4.46 -9.47 4.08
C LYS A 125 3.94 -10.21 2.86
N GLN A 126 4.33 -11.47 2.67
CA GLN A 126 3.82 -12.31 1.57
C GLN A 126 2.30 -12.44 1.60
N ILE A 127 1.71 -12.71 2.77
CA ILE A 127 0.24 -12.82 2.92
C ILE A 127 -0.48 -11.52 2.53
N TYR A 128 0.07 -10.36 2.92
CA TYR A 128 -0.53 -9.08 2.58
C TYR A 128 -0.30 -8.70 1.11
N GLU A 129 0.83 -9.08 0.52
CA GLU A 129 1.11 -8.88 -0.91
C GLU A 129 0.15 -9.68 -1.78
N GLU A 130 0.01 -10.99 -1.55
CA GLU A 130 -0.95 -11.84 -2.28
C GLU A 130 -2.38 -11.30 -2.16
N LYS A 131 -2.73 -10.79 -0.98
CA LYS A 131 -4.05 -10.22 -0.73
C LYS A 131 -4.25 -8.88 -1.42
N PHE A 132 -3.22 -8.05 -1.48
CA PHE A 132 -3.25 -6.79 -2.21
C PHE A 132 -3.41 -7.04 -3.72
N GLU A 133 -2.65 -7.99 -4.27
CA GLU A 133 -2.77 -8.39 -5.69
C GLU A 133 -4.18 -8.89 -6.02
N LYS A 134 -4.75 -9.73 -5.15
CA LYS A 134 -6.13 -10.20 -5.32
C LYS A 134 -7.14 -9.05 -5.32
N VAL A 135 -7.05 -8.13 -4.36
CA VAL A 135 -7.95 -6.96 -4.28
C VAL A 135 -7.79 -6.07 -5.51
N ASN A 136 -6.56 -5.88 -5.99
CA ASN A 136 -6.31 -5.12 -7.21
C ASN A 136 -6.93 -5.77 -8.44
N TYR A 137 -6.77 -7.09 -8.58
CA TYR A 137 -7.37 -7.85 -9.67
C TYR A 137 -8.90 -7.71 -9.66
N GLU A 138 -9.54 -7.89 -8.50
CA GLU A 138 -10.99 -7.78 -8.34
C GLU A 138 -11.53 -6.38 -8.68
N ASN A 139 -10.75 -5.33 -8.48
CA ASN A 139 -11.18 -3.94 -8.65
C ASN A 139 -10.84 -3.33 -10.02
N TYR A 140 -9.80 -3.80 -10.71
CA TYR A 140 -9.29 -3.15 -11.93
C TYR A 140 -9.10 -4.09 -13.13
N ASP A 141 -8.93 -5.39 -12.91
CA ASP A 141 -8.55 -6.34 -13.98
C ASP A 141 -9.64 -7.39 -14.27
N CYS A 142 -10.78 -7.34 -13.57
CA CYS A 142 -11.86 -8.33 -13.65
C CYS A 142 -13.20 -7.72 -14.09
#